data_AF-A0A1L5KV88-F1
#
_entry.id   AF-A0A1L5KV88-F1
#
_cell.length_a   1.000
_cell.length_b   1.000
_cell.length_c   1.000
_cell.angle_alpha   90.00
_cell.angle_beta   90.00
_cell.angle_gamma   90.00
#
_symmetry.space_group_name_H-M   'P 1'
#
loop_
_entity.id
_entity.type
_entity.pdbx_description
1 polymer ?
#
loop_
_entity_poly.entity_id
_entity_poly.type
_entity_poly.pdbx_seq_one_letter_code
_entity_poly.pdbx_strand_id
1 'polypeptide(L)'
;RGQSEYRRFSIRGKDGQGAVDDLSALYETLTRRFKHGNIAGDSGESIDAEQRAAKAEQQQEQSVSDANGTSSTTPAAITDASSFADSSEVVQQNTNRHHFAYKPNLVVVDGGKPQVMAAAKALKDCGVDDVAVCGLAKRLEEVWVPDDDYPIILKRQSEGMYLLQRVRDESHRFAITYHRQQRRKGALRSALNEIPGIGESYQKRLLNHFGSVKAMRMASVEDFEQVKGVGHAKAEALYAALHDE
;
A
#
# COMPACT_ATOMS: atom_id res chain seq x y z
N ARG A 1 18.71 3.81 12.10
CA ARG A 1 17.53 4.63 12.49
C ARG A 1 16.61 5.05 11.33
N GLY A 2 16.84 4.66 10.05
CA GLY A 2 16.08 5.19 8.90
C GLY A 2 14.99 4.30 8.28
N GLN A 3 14.72 3.09 8.79
CA GLN A 3 13.75 2.17 8.16
C GLN A 3 12.27 2.54 8.42
N SER A 4 11.99 3.28 9.50
CA SER A 4 10.63 3.71 9.86
C SER A 4 10.02 4.72 8.88
N GLU A 5 10.85 5.33 8.02
CA GLU A 5 10.42 6.34 7.04
C GLU A 5 10.16 5.75 5.65
N TYR A 6 10.34 4.43 5.48
CA TYR A 6 10.12 3.81 4.18
C TYR A 6 8.63 3.78 3.84
N ARG A 7 8.32 4.09 2.58
CA ARG A 7 6.96 4.17 2.07
C ARG A 7 6.87 3.48 0.73
N ARG A 8 5.67 3.03 0.40
CA ARG A 8 5.33 2.35 -0.85
C ARG A 8 4.12 3.05 -1.43
N PHE A 9 4.13 3.24 -2.74
CA PHE A 9 3.05 3.85 -3.48
C PHE A 9 2.57 2.82 -4.50
N SER A 10 1.30 2.43 -4.41
CA SER A 10 0.68 1.58 -5.42
C SER A 10 0.14 2.45 -6.54
N ILE A 11 0.83 2.45 -7.69
CA ILE A 11 0.39 3.18 -8.88
C ILE A 11 -0.41 2.22 -9.75
N ARG A 12 -1.63 2.63 -10.16
CA ARG A 12 -2.49 1.87 -11.06
C ARG A 12 -2.69 2.67 -12.36
N GLY A 13 -2.88 1.98 -13.47
CA GLY A 13 -3.25 2.61 -14.74
C GLY A 13 -4.57 3.37 -14.65
N LYS A 14 -4.85 4.22 -15.65
CA LYS A 14 -6.07 5.04 -15.72
C LYS A 14 -7.36 4.22 -15.56
N ASP A 15 -7.34 2.95 -15.95
CA ASP A 15 -8.48 2.04 -15.90
C ASP A 15 -8.49 1.13 -14.66
N GLY A 16 -7.61 1.38 -13.69
CA GLY A 16 -7.43 0.52 -12.51
C GLY A 16 -6.78 -0.84 -12.80
N GLN A 17 -6.59 -1.18 -14.07
CA GLN A 17 -5.90 -2.36 -14.58
C GLN A 17 -4.75 -1.95 -15.51
N GLY A 18 -3.66 -2.73 -15.52
CA GLY A 18 -2.49 -2.51 -16.39
C GLY A 18 -1.26 -1.93 -15.68
N ALA A 19 -0.08 -2.28 -16.22
CA ALA A 19 1.20 -1.72 -15.78
C ALA A 19 1.30 -0.28 -16.29
N VAL A 20 1.47 0.66 -15.37
CA VAL A 20 1.81 2.05 -15.72
C VAL A 20 3.25 2.05 -16.21
N ASP A 21 3.54 2.75 -17.31
CA ASP A 21 4.92 3.00 -17.74
C ASP A 21 5.75 3.57 -16.56
N ASP A 22 7.00 3.13 -16.42
CA ASP A 22 7.86 3.42 -15.27
C ASP A 22 8.01 4.93 -15.03
N LEU A 23 8.06 5.73 -16.11
CA LEU A 23 8.17 7.19 -16.00
C LEU A 23 6.91 7.81 -15.41
N SER A 24 5.75 7.33 -15.83
CA SER A 24 4.45 7.80 -15.33
C SER A 24 4.25 7.38 -13.86
N ALA A 25 4.70 6.18 -13.49
CA ALA A 25 4.65 5.71 -12.10
C ALA A 25 5.58 6.51 -11.18
N LEU A 26 6.79 6.86 -11.66
CA LEU A 26 7.73 7.70 -10.94
C LEU A 26 7.18 9.11 -10.74
N TYR A 27 6.66 9.73 -11.81
CA TYR A 27 6.04 11.05 -11.76
C TYR A 27 4.92 11.08 -10.72
N GLU A 28 3.97 10.15 -10.79
CA GLU A 28 2.83 10.07 -9.86
C GLU A 28 3.28 9.86 -8.41
N THR A 29 4.29 9.00 -8.19
CA THR A 29 4.84 8.74 -6.85
C THR A 29 5.39 10.01 -6.22
N LEU A 30 6.17 10.79 -6.97
CA LEU A 30 6.74 12.03 -6.48
C LEU A 30 5.67 13.11 -6.31
N THR A 31 4.74 13.23 -7.26
CA THR A 31 3.62 14.16 -7.14
C THR A 31 2.80 13.88 -5.88
N ARG A 32 2.46 12.63 -5.58
CA ARG A 32 1.75 12.27 -4.33
C ARG A 32 2.59 12.61 -3.10
N ARG A 33 3.87 12.24 -3.09
CA ARG A 33 4.77 12.52 -1.96
C ARG A 33 4.84 14.02 -1.65
N PHE A 34 5.03 14.86 -2.66
CA PHE A 34 5.28 16.30 -2.47
C PHE A 34 4.00 17.12 -2.37
N LYS A 35 2.87 16.70 -2.97
CA LYS A 35 1.56 17.32 -2.71
C LYS A 35 1.04 17.03 -1.30
N HIS A 36 1.17 15.80 -0.82
CA HIS A 36 0.75 15.45 0.54
C HIS A 36 1.78 15.83 1.62
N GLY A 37 3.01 16.13 1.23
CA GLY A 37 4.10 16.45 2.14
C GLY A 37 4.26 17.93 2.47
N ASN A 38 3.54 18.85 1.82
CA ASN A 38 3.86 20.28 1.93
C ASN A 38 2.68 21.26 1.78
N ILE A 39 1.49 20.93 2.32
CA ILE A 39 0.42 21.90 2.58
C ILE A 39 -0.12 21.66 3.98
N ALA A 40 -0.27 22.74 4.75
CA ALA A 40 -0.84 22.73 6.08
C ALA A 40 -2.19 21.97 6.11
N GLY A 41 -2.29 20.97 7.00
CA GLY A 41 -3.55 20.51 7.55
C GLY A 41 -4.52 19.80 6.60
N ASP A 42 -4.14 18.68 5.99
CA ASP A 42 -5.13 17.76 5.41
C ASP A 42 -4.67 16.29 5.50
N SER A 43 -5.59 15.42 5.90
CA SER A 43 -5.36 14.23 6.73
C SER A 43 -5.02 12.95 5.99
N GLY A 44 -4.38 13.00 4.82
CA GLY A 44 -3.74 11.82 4.20
C GLY A 44 -4.60 10.56 4.11
N GLU A 45 -5.93 10.71 4.02
CA GLU A 45 -6.85 9.60 3.83
C GLU A 45 -7.13 9.49 2.35
N SER A 46 -6.42 8.61 1.63
CA SER A 46 -6.91 8.16 0.33
C SER A 46 -6.62 6.69 0.12
N ILE A 47 -7.60 6.03 -0.49
CA ILE A 47 -7.77 4.59 -0.76
C ILE A 47 -8.58 3.84 0.31
N ASP A 48 -8.17 3.76 1.58
CA ASP A 48 -8.92 2.95 2.56
C ASP A 48 -10.15 3.67 3.16
N ALA A 49 -10.14 5.00 3.20
CA ALA A 49 -11.28 5.82 3.61
C ALA A 49 -12.31 5.94 2.48
N GLU A 50 -11.85 6.14 1.25
CA GLU A 50 -12.66 6.22 0.04
C GLU A 50 -13.36 4.88 -0.26
N GLN A 51 -12.67 3.74 -0.03
CA GLN A 51 -13.29 2.40 -0.12
C GLN A 51 -14.24 2.09 1.03
N ARG A 52 -14.07 2.70 2.22
CA ARG A 52 -15.00 2.54 3.35
C ARG A 52 -16.24 3.42 3.18
N ALA A 53 -16.09 4.63 2.65
CA ALA A 53 -17.19 5.51 2.28
C ALA A 53 -18.04 4.89 1.15
N ALA A 54 -17.40 4.41 0.08
CA ALA A 54 -18.11 3.75 -1.02
C ALA A 54 -18.83 2.45 -0.60
N LYS A 55 -18.28 1.71 0.39
CA LYS A 55 -18.95 0.53 0.97
C LYS A 55 -20.09 0.91 1.93
N ALA A 56 -19.98 2.03 2.64
CA ALA A 56 -21.03 2.52 3.52
C ALA A 56 -22.23 3.07 2.73
N GLU A 57 -21.98 3.75 1.61
CA GLU A 57 -23.03 4.23 0.69
C GLU A 57 -23.77 3.06 0.01
N GLN A 58 -23.04 2.01 -0.41
CA GLN A 58 -23.67 0.79 -0.96
C GLN A 58 -24.50 0.01 0.07
N GLN A 59 -24.13 0.06 1.36
CA GLN A 59 -24.92 -0.55 2.43
C GLN A 59 -26.13 0.30 2.84
N GLN A 60 -26.06 1.62 2.68
CA GLN A 60 -27.21 2.51 2.87
C GLN A 60 -28.24 2.37 1.75
N GLU A 61 -27.84 2.28 0.48
CA GLU A 61 -28.80 2.07 -0.62
C GLU A 61 -29.50 0.70 -0.57
N GLN A 62 -28.87 -0.34 -0.01
CA GLN A 62 -29.46 -1.67 0.17
C GLN A 62 -30.42 -1.79 1.37
N SER A 63 -30.48 -0.78 2.24
CA SER A 63 -31.39 -0.75 3.41
C SER A 63 -32.63 0.13 3.21
N VAL A 64 -32.76 0.78 2.04
CA VAL A 64 -33.90 1.66 1.70
C VAL A 64 -34.94 0.93 0.81
N SER A 65 -34.68 -0.31 0.36
CA SER A 65 -35.65 -1.07 -0.44
C SER A 65 -36.66 -1.91 0.38
N ASP A 66 -36.52 -2.00 1.71
CA ASP A 66 -37.39 -2.80 2.58
C ASP A 66 -38.05 -1.95 3.68
N ALA A 67 -38.89 -0.97 3.30
CA ALA A 67 -39.94 -0.42 4.18
C ALA A 67 -40.92 0.47 3.40
N ASN A 68 -41.96 -0.12 2.81
CA ASN A 68 -43.16 0.61 2.40
C ASN A 68 -44.34 0.17 3.26
N GLY A 69 -44.92 1.09 4.04
CA GLY A 69 -46.02 0.80 4.98
C GLY A 69 -46.55 2.01 5.75
N THR A 70 -47.15 2.95 5.00
CA THR A 70 -48.33 3.79 5.33
C THR A 70 -48.71 4.08 6.80
N SER A 71 -48.67 5.35 7.24
CA SER A 71 -49.85 6.20 7.58
C SER A 71 -49.52 7.42 8.49
N SER A 72 -50.32 8.46 8.28
CA SER A 72 -50.31 9.87 8.74
C SER A 72 -50.57 10.13 10.23
N THR A 73 -49.97 11.19 10.82
CA THR A 73 -50.59 12.44 11.37
C THR A 73 -49.68 13.17 12.38
N THR A 74 -49.74 14.51 12.37
CA THR A 74 -49.24 15.46 13.40
C THR A 74 -50.47 16.18 14.02
N PRO A 75 -50.40 17.04 15.08
CA PRO A 75 -49.26 17.52 15.90
C PRO A 75 -49.52 17.65 17.45
N ALA A 76 -48.50 18.02 18.24
CA ALA A 76 -48.51 19.04 19.35
C ALA A 76 -47.63 18.74 20.61
N ALA A 77 -46.63 19.63 20.85
CA ALA A 77 -46.31 20.41 22.07
C ALA A 77 -45.95 19.79 23.47
N ILE A 78 -44.69 20.08 23.91
CA ILE A 78 -44.14 20.46 25.28
C ILE A 78 -44.14 19.32 26.36
N THR A 79 -43.10 18.95 27.14
CA THR A 79 -42.03 19.65 27.91
C THR A 79 -41.03 18.64 28.53
N ASP A 80 -39.81 19.14 28.80
CA ASP A 80 -38.91 18.90 29.95
C ASP A 80 -37.95 17.69 30.07
N ALA A 81 -36.84 18.02 30.71
CA ALA A 81 -35.51 17.44 30.83
C ALA A 81 -35.39 16.01 31.38
N SER A 82 -34.39 15.27 30.90
CA SER A 82 -33.13 15.05 31.64
C SER A 82 -32.27 13.91 31.07
N SER A 83 -30.96 14.14 31.15
CA SER A 83 -29.89 13.15 31.38
C SER A 83 -29.21 12.44 30.20
N PHE A 84 -27.88 12.43 30.29
CA PHE A 84 -26.87 11.69 29.52
C PHE A 84 -26.32 12.37 28.26
N ALA A 85 -25.79 13.58 28.47
CA ALA A 85 -24.51 13.96 27.87
C ALA A 85 -23.39 13.13 28.53
N ASP A 86 -22.36 12.81 27.73
CA ASP A 86 -21.16 12.00 28.03
C ASP A 86 -21.41 10.48 27.83
N SER A 87 -20.90 9.82 26.79
CA SER A 87 -19.55 9.85 26.26
C SER A 87 -19.60 9.37 24.80
N SER A 88 -19.59 10.31 23.84
CA SER A 88 -18.97 9.98 22.57
C SER A 88 -17.50 9.76 22.91
N GLU A 89 -17.08 8.51 23.04
CA GLU A 89 -15.67 8.15 22.99
C GLU A 89 -15.14 8.72 21.69
N VAL A 90 -14.65 9.95 21.78
CA VAL A 90 -13.64 10.52 20.92
C VAL A 90 -12.47 9.60 21.14
N VAL A 91 -12.46 8.46 20.42
CA VAL A 91 -11.27 7.68 20.16
C VAL A 91 -10.37 8.68 19.47
N GLN A 92 -9.53 9.32 20.29
CA GLN A 92 -8.54 10.27 19.85
C GLN A 92 -7.81 9.58 18.72
N GLN A 93 -8.09 10.08 17.53
CA GLN A 93 -7.34 9.80 16.32
C GLN A 93 -5.88 9.82 16.74
N ASN A 94 -5.19 8.71 16.58
CA ASN A 94 -3.74 8.73 16.69
C ASN A 94 -3.23 9.45 15.43
N THR A 95 -3.37 10.78 15.44
CA THR A 95 -2.87 11.72 14.45
C THR A 95 -1.36 11.81 14.62
N ASN A 96 -0.65 10.71 14.40
CA ASN A 96 0.80 10.80 14.29
C ASN A 96 1.14 11.42 12.93
N ARG A 97 0.92 12.74 12.87
CA ARG A 97 0.97 13.69 11.76
C ARG A 97 2.41 14.00 11.34
N HIS A 98 3.35 13.10 11.61
CA HIS A 98 4.80 13.34 11.49
C HIS A 98 5.46 12.60 10.32
N HIS A 99 4.70 11.95 9.44
CA HIS A 99 5.28 10.84 8.66
C HIS A 99 5.92 11.16 7.30
N PHE A 100 6.05 12.45 6.98
CA PHE A 100 7.06 13.03 6.08
C PHE A 100 7.50 14.40 6.62
N ALA A 101 7.76 14.50 7.93
CA ALA A 101 7.98 15.79 8.60
C ALA A 101 9.14 16.64 8.04
N TYR A 102 10.00 16.07 7.20
CA TYR A 102 11.10 16.79 6.55
C TYR A 102 11.12 16.60 5.04
N LYS A 103 11.18 17.72 4.34
CA LYS A 103 11.42 17.81 2.91
C LYS A 103 12.87 17.40 2.62
N PRO A 104 13.13 16.37 1.78
CA PRO A 104 14.50 15.94 1.54
C PRO A 104 15.30 17.02 0.82
N ASN A 105 16.60 17.11 1.06
CA ASN A 105 17.47 18.00 0.28
C ASN A 105 17.83 17.43 -1.10
N LEU A 106 17.73 16.11 -1.26
CA LEU A 106 18.06 15.38 -2.50
C LEU A 106 17.10 14.21 -2.71
N VAL A 107 16.59 14.08 -3.93
CA VAL A 107 15.90 12.89 -4.44
C VAL A 107 16.83 12.16 -5.39
N VAL A 108 17.10 10.88 -5.09
CA VAL A 108 17.87 9.98 -5.95
C VAL A 108 16.93 9.00 -6.62
N VAL A 109 16.95 8.90 -7.96
CA VAL A 109 16.15 7.94 -8.73
C VAL A 109 17.02 6.80 -9.30
N ASP A 110 16.50 5.58 -9.27
CA ASP A 110 17.16 4.41 -9.88
C ASP A 110 16.91 4.39 -11.39
N GLY A 111 17.64 5.24 -12.13
CA GLY A 111 17.41 5.44 -13.57
C GLY A 111 18.34 6.47 -14.20
N GLY A 112 18.28 6.56 -15.52
CA GLY A 112 19.05 7.53 -16.32
C GLY A 112 18.26 8.81 -16.60
N LYS A 113 18.68 9.55 -17.65
CA LYS A 113 18.07 10.82 -18.06
C LYS A 113 16.54 10.82 -18.07
N PRO A 114 15.83 9.84 -18.70
CA PRO A 114 14.37 9.89 -18.78
C PRO A 114 13.69 9.88 -17.40
N GLN A 115 14.18 9.06 -16.47
CA GLN A 115 13.67 8.99 -15.10
C GLN A 115 13.95 10.28 -14.32
N VAL A 116 15.15 10.85 -14.47
CA VAL A 116 15.51 12.14 -13.85
C VAL A 116 14.61 13.25 -14.34
N MET A 117 14.35 13.33 -15.65
CA MET A 117 13.46 14.33 -16.23
C MET A 117 12.02 14.17 -15.75
N ALA A 118 11.51 12.93 -15.65
CA ALA A 118 10.18 12.67 -15.09
C ALA A 118 10.09 13.11 -13.61
N ALA A 119 11.13 12.86 -12.82
CA ALA A 119 11.19 13.29 -11.43
C ALA A 119 11.27 14.81 -11.28
N ALA A 120 12.14 15.47 -12.06
CA ALA A 120 12.28 16.92 -12.09
C ALA A 120 10.97 17.60 -12.51
N LYS A 121 10.28 17.04 -13.53
CA LYS A 121 8.94 17.50 -13.94
C LYS A 121 7.95 17.40 -12.79
N ALA A 122 7.92 16.28 -12.06
CA ALA A 122 7.01 16.09 -10.93
C ALA A 122 7.25 17.11 -9.81
N LEU A 123 8.51 17.41 -9.47
CA LEU A 123 8.85 18.44 -8.49
C LEU A 123 8.43 19.84 -8.96
N LYS A 124 8.75 20.17 -10.21
CA LYS A 124 8.38 21.45 -10.83
C LYS A 124 6.86 21.67 -10.81
N ASP A 125 6.09 20.67 -11.18
CA ASP A 125 4.62 20.74 -11.20
C ASP A 125 4.01 20.79 -9.78
N CYS A 126 4.77 20.41 -8.76
CA CYS A 126 4.41 20.58 -7.35
C CYS A 126 4.91 21.90 -6.74
N GLY A 127 5.59 22.76 -7.52
CA GLY A 127 6.18 24.00 -7.02
C GLY A 127 7.35 23.78 -6.05
N VAL A 128 8.10 22.68 -6.22
CA VAL A 128 9.27 22.35 -5.41
C VAL A 128 10.54 22.71 -6.17
N ASP A 129 11.28 23.71 -5.68
CA ASP A 129 12.46 24.32 -6.32
C ASP A 129 13.76 24.24 -5.50
N ASP A 130 13.66 23.89 -4.22
CA ASP A 130 14.71 23.78 -3.21
C ASP A 130 15.19 22.32 -2.96
N VAL A 131 14.72 21.36 -3.75
CA VAL A 131 15.09 19.94 -3.65
C VAL A 131 15.88 19.53 -4.89
N ALA A 132 17.12 19.11 -4.68
CA ALA A 132 17.94 18.59 -5.76
C ALA A 132 17.41 17.23 -6.24
N VAL A 133 17.59 16.92 -7.52
CA VAL A 133 17.27 15.61 -8.12
C VAL A 133 18.47 15.09 -8.87
N CYS A 134 18.81 13.82 -8.65
CA CYS A 134 19.72 13.10 -9.51
C CYS A 134 19.26 11.67 -9.75
N GLY A 135 19.78 11.04 -10.80
CA GLY A 135 19.57 9.64 -11.11
C GLY A 135 20.90 8.89 -11.14
N LEU A 136 20.88 7.63 -10.72
CA LEU A 136 22.04 6.74 -10.83
C LEU A 136 21.73 5.62 -11.83
N ALA A 137 22.37 5.66 -13.00
CA ALA A 137 22.16 4.66 -14.04
C ALA A 137 23.01 3.40 -13.79
N LYS A 138 22.37 2.22 -13.82
CA LYS A 138 22.99 0.92 -13.45
C LYS A 138 24.22 0.50 -14.26
N ARG A 139 24.29 0.83 -15.56
CA ARG A 139 25.32 0.26 -16.45
C ARG A 139 26.73 0.77 -16.14
N LEU A 140 26.87 2.07 -15.93
CA LEU A 140 28.16 2.73 -15.77
C LEU A 140 28.25 3.55 -14.48
N GLU A 141 27.23 3.46 -13.61
CA GLU A 141 27.12 4.29 -12.41
C GLU A 141 27.19 5.79 -12.73
N GLU A 142 26.59 6.15 -13.86
CA GLU A 142 26.50 7.53 -14.34
C GLU A 142 25.48 8.31 -13.51
N VAL A 143 25.88 9.48 -13.04
CA VAL A 143 25.00 10.39 -12.30
C VAL A 143 24.36 11.37 -13.27
N TRP A 144 23.05 11.28 -13.41
CA TRP A 144 22.25 12.16 -14.26
C TRP A 144 21.62 13.27 -13.43
N VAL A 145 21.71 14.51 -13.91
CA VAL A 145 21.06 15.69 -13.32
C VAL A 145 20.15 16.34 -14.37
N PRO A 146 19.06 17.03 -13.98
CA PRO A 146 18.09 17.56 -14.93
C PRO A 146 18.62 18.72 -15.78
N ASP A 147 19.62 19.45 -15.27
CA ASP A 147 20.13 20.68 -15.88
C ASP A 147 21.31 20.44 -16.85
N ASP A 148 21.74 19.18 -17.02
CA ASP A 148 22.87 18.81 -17.89
C ASP A 148 22.44 17.76 -18.92
N ASP A 149 22.99 17.90 -20.12
CA ASP A 149 22.78 16.95 -21.20
C ASP A 149 23.64 15.70 -21.10
N TYR A 150 24.74 15.78 -20.35
CA TYR A 150 25.69 14.70 -20.15
C TYR A 150 25.72 14.23 -18.69
N PRO A 151 26.01 12.94 -18.44
CA PRO A 151 26.12 12.44 -17.08
C PRO A 151 27.41 12.93 -16.41
N ILE A 152 27.33 13.17 -15.12
CA ILE A 152 28.48 13.40 -14.26
C ILE A 152 29.13 12.04 -13.98
N ILE A 153 30.40 11.91 -14.38
CA ILE A 153 31.21 10.72 -14.14
C ILE A 153 32.01 10.90 -12.86
N LEU A 154 31.55 10.27 -11.78
CA LEU A 154 32.32 10.23 -10.53
C LEU A 154 33.44 9.18 -10.61
N LYS A 155 34.56 9.44 -9.93
CA LYS A 155 35.61 8.42 -9.75
C LYS A 155 35.00 7.21 -9.04
N ARG A 156 35.23 6.00 -9.58
CA ARG A 156 34.65 4.75 -9.05
C ARG A 156 34.92 4.50 -7.57
N GLN A 157 36.07 4.96 -7.08
CA GLN A 157 36.51 4.79 -5.69
C GLN A 157 36.25 6.03 -4.82
N SER A 158 35.42 6.98 -5.29
CA SER A 158 35.08 8.15 -4.50
C SER A 158 34.00 7.83 -3.47
N GLU A 159 34.09 8.50 -2.32
CA GLU A 159 33.06 8.41 -1.27
C GLU A 159 31.66 8.78 -1.77
N GLY A 160 31.56 9.75 -2.68
CA GLY A 160 30.28 10.14 -3.29
C GLY A 160 29.66 9.01 -4.11
N MET A 161 30.47 8.26 -4.86
CA MET A 161 30.00 7.09 -5.60
C MET A 161 29.51 5.99 -4.66
N TYR A 162 30.27 5.68 -3.60
CA TYR A 162 29.87 4.66 -2.62
C TYR A 162 28.58 5.02 -1.89
N LEU A 163 28.35 6.32 -1.60
CA LEU A 163 27.12 6.78 -0.99
C LEU A 163 25.91 6.55 -1.91
N LEU A 164 26.01 6.95 -3.18
CA LEU A 164 24.93 6.77 -4.16
C LEU A 164 24.61 5.29 -4.39
N GLN A 165 25.63 4.44 -4.49
CA GLN A 165 25.46 2.99 -4.60
C GLN A 165 24.73 2.43 -3.38
N ARG A 166 25.11 2.81 -2.16
CA ARG A 166 24.44 2.34 -0.93
C ARG A 166 22.97 2.75 -0.87
N VAL A 167 22.65 3.98 -1.30
CA VAL A 167 21.26 4.47 -1.36
C VAL A 167 20.44 3.68 -2.38
N ARG A 168 21.01 3.39 -3.56
CA ARG A 168 20.37 2.56 -4.58
C ARG A 168 20.14 1.14 -4.06
N ASP A 169 21.18 0.52 -3.53
CA ASP A 169 21.13 -0.87 -3.08
C ASP A 169 20.11 -1.04 -1.95
N GLU A 170 20.00 -0.07 -1.05
CA GLU A 170 18.97 -0.07 -0.01
C GLU A 170 17.55 0.08 -0.58
N SER A 171 17.37 0.98 -1.56
CA SER A 171 16.09 1.14 -2.27
C SER A 171 15.69 -0.13 -3.02
N HIS A 172 16.67 -0.77 -3.67
CA HIS A 172 16.48 -2.01 -4.41
C HIS A 172 16.19 -3.19 -3.46
N ARG A 173 16.91 -3.29 -2.34
CA ARG A 173 16.66 -4.27 -1.27
C ARG A 173 15.23 -4.17 -0.75
N PHE A 174 14.77 -2.95 -0.49
CA PHE A 174 13.41 -2.70 -0.03
C PHE A 174 12.35 -3.14 -1.05
N ALA A 175 12.53 -2.77 -2.33
CA ALA A 175 11.63 -3.16 -3.41
C ALA A 175 11.61 -4.67 -3.64
N ILE A 176 12.77 -5.33 -3.74
CA ILE A 176 12.89 -6.78 -3.91
C ILE A 176 12.21 -7.52 -2.77
N THR A 177 12.46 -7.10 -1.53
CA THR A 177 11.90 -7.76 -0.34
C THR A 177 10.38 -7.74 -0.41
N TYR A 178 9.79 -6.60 -0.78
CA TYR A 178 8.36 -6.48 -0.96
C TYR A 178 7.83 -7.37 -2.10
N HIS A 179 8.42 -7.32 -3.29
CA HIS A 179 7.98 -8.16 -4.41
C HIS A 179 8.15 -9.65 -4.14
N ARG A 180 9.19 -10.05 -3.39
CA ARG A 180 9.37 -11.43 -2.93
C ARG A 180 8.26 -11.85 -1.98
N GLN A 181 7.90 -11.01 -1.02
CA GLN A 181 6.78 -11.29 -0.11
C GLN A 181 5.44 -11.37 -0.86
N GLN A 182 5.19 -10.44 -1.79
CA GLN A 182 3.94 -10.42 -2.57
C GLN A 182 3.83 -11.65 -3.49
N ARG A 183 4.92 -12.05 -4.16
CA ARG A 183 4.97 -13.27 -4.97
C ARG A 183 4.73 -14.52 -4.14
N ARG A 184 5.35 -14.64 -2.96
CA ARG A 184 5.11 -15.76 -2.04
C ARG A 184 3.64 -15.86 -1.62
N LYS A 185 3.01 -14.73 -1.30
CA LYS A 185 1.57 -14.68 -0.97
C LYS A 185 0.70 -15.07 -2.17
N GLY A 186 1.04 -14.60 -3.37
CA GLY A 186 0.32 -14.92 -4.61
C GLY A 186 0.44 -16.39 -5.01
N ALA A 187 1.65 -16.95 -4.98
CA ALA A 187 1.91 -18.36 -5.26
C ALA A 187 1.13 -19.26 -4.31
N LEU A 188 1.07 -18.91 -3.02
CA LEU A 188 0.30 -19.68 -2.06
C LEU A 188 -1.21 -19.58 -2.29
N ARG A 189 -1.73 -18.42 -2.69
CA ARG A 189 -3.13 -18.32 -3.11
C ARG A 189 -3.42 -19.19 -4.33
N SER A 190 -2.47 -19.28 -5.28
CA SER A 190 -2.59 -20.18 -6.44
C SER A 190 -2.60 -21.65 -6.02
N ALA A 191 -1.63 -22.07 -5.19
CA ALA A 191 -1.55 -23.44 -4.69
C ALA A 191 -2.84 -23.86 -3.96
N LEU A 192 -3.42 -22.98 -3.13
CA LEU A 192 -4.70 -23.25 -2.47
C LEU A 192 -5.91 -23.27 -3.42
N ASN A 193 -5.86 -22.57 -4.55
CA ASN A 193 -6.92 -22.60 -5.57
C ASN A 193 -6.88 -23.87 -6.42
N GLU A 194 -5.72 -24.48 -6.57
CA GLU A 194 -5.52 -25.68 -7.39
C GLU A 194 -6.02 -26.96 -6.68
N ILE A 195 -6.24 -26.93 -5.36
CA ILE A 195 -6.76 -28.07 -4.59
C ILE A 195 -8.25 -28.27 -4.89
N PRO A 196 -8.65 -29.42 -5.46
CA PRO A 196 -10.05 -29.71 -5.72
C PRO A 196 -10.93 -29.62 -4.47
N GLY A 197 -12.00 -28.83 -4.52
CA GLY A 197 -12.94 -28.66 -3.41
C GLY A 197 -12.52 -27.64 -2.34
N ILE A 198 -11.42 -26.90 -2.55
CA ILE A 198 -11.02 -25.73 -1.75
C ILE A 198 -11.30 -24.45 -2.54
N GLY A 199 -12.53 -23.94 -2.41
CA GLY A 199 -12.91 -22.63 -2.95
C GLY A 199 -12.64 -21.48 -1.98
N GLU A 200 -12.98 -20.25 -2.38
CA GLU A 200 -12.77 -19.04 -1.58
C GLU A 200 -13.37 -19.11 -0.17
N SER A 201 -14.50 -19.80 -0.01
CA SER A 201 -15.17 -19.97 1.30
C SER A 201 -14.32 -20.80 2.27
N TYR A 202 -13.61 -21.82 1.78
CA TYR A 202 -12.67 -22.62 2.56
C TYR A 202 -11.42 -21.82 2.89
N GLN A 203 -10.88 -21.07 1.94
CA GLN A 203 -9.70 -20.22 2.18
C GLN A 203 -9.96 -19.16 3.24
N LYS A 204 -11.14 -18.53 3.24
CA LYS A 204 -11.55 -17.61 4.31
C LYS A 204 -11.61 -18.30 5.67
N ARG A 205 -12.16 -19.52 5.76
CA ARG A 205 -12.20 -20.28 7.01
C ARG A 205 -10.82 -20.65 7.52
N LEU A 206 -9.94 -21.14 6.63
CA LEU A 206 -8.55 -21.44 6.95
C LEU A 206 -7.86 -20.17 7.44
N LEU A 207 -8.01 -19.04 6.75
CA LEU A 207 -7.37 -17.79 7.13
C LEU A 207 -7.91 -17.24 8.47
N ASN A 208 -9.20 -17.39 8.74
CA ASN A 208 -9.78 -17.02 10.03
C ASN A 208 -9.28 -17.90 11.17
N HIS A 209 -9.04 -19.19 10.91
CA HIS A 209 -8.53 -20.12 11.93
C HIS A 209 -7.05 -19.91 12.22
N PHE A 210 -6.20 -19.86 11.18
CA PHE A 210 -4.75 -19.77 11.32
C PHE A 210 -4.21 -18.33 11.39
N GLY A 211 -5.03 -17.33 11.06
CA GLY A 211 -4.68 -15.91 11.02
C GLY A 211 -3.74 -15.50 9.88
N SER A 212 -2.84 -16.40 9.44
CA SER A 212 -1.95 -16.13 8.32
C SER A 212 -1.58 -17.38 7.54
N VAL A 213 -1.27 -17.16 6.27
CA VAL A 213 -0.64 -18.14 5.37
C VAL A 213 0.64 -18.75 5.97
N LYS A 214 1.44 -17.95 6.68
CA LYS A 214 2.67 -18.42 7.31
C LYS A 214 2.38 -19.44 8.41
N ALA A 215 1.33 -19.21 9.19
CA ALA A 215 0.88 -20.15 10.21
C ALA A 215 0.37 -21.46 9.59
N MET A 216 -0.35 -21.41 8.46
CA MET A 216 -0.75 -22.62 7.73
C MET A 216 0.45 -23.45 7.28
N ARG A 217 1.55 -22.83 6.84
CA ARG A 217 2.80 -23.54 6.49
C ARG A 217 3.54 -24.17 7.67
N MET A 218 3.12 -23.89 8.90
CA MET A 218 3.70 -24.49 10.10
C MET A 218 2.70 -25.45 10.77
N ALA A 219 1.48 -25.57 10.22
CA ALA A 219 0.41 -26.36 10.76
C ALA A 219 0.55 -27.82 10.35
N SER A 220 0.18 -28.74 11.26
CA SER A 220 0.15 -30.17 10.95
C SER A 220 -1.14 -30.56 10.20
N VAL A 221 -1.22 -31.81 9.73
CA VAL A 221 -2.46 -32.35 9.13
C VAL A 221 -3.61 -32.27 10.13
N GLU A 222 -3.35 -32.61 11.40
CA GLU A 222 -4.35 -32.58 12.48
C GLU A 222 -4.84 -31.15 12.76
N ASP A 223 -3.97 -30.14 12.64
CA ASP A 223 -4.39 -28.74 12.77
C ASP A 223 -5.35 -28.34 11.65
N PHE A 224 -5.14 -28.82 10.42
CA PHE A 224 -6.06 -28.54 9.32
C PHE A 224 -7.43 -29.19 9.51
N GLU A 225 -7.49 -30.38 10.13
CA GLU A 225 -8.75 -31.07 10.43
C GLU A 225 -9.62 -30.35 11.48
N GLN A 226 -9.01 -29.54 12.33
CA GLN A 226 -9.74 -28.70 13.29
C GLN A 226 -10.58 -27.61 12.60
N VAL A 227 -10.32 -27.34 11.32
CA VAL A 227 -11.08 -26.36 10.54
C VAL A 227 -12.38 -26.96 10.03
N LYS A 228 -13.50 -26.35 10.44
CA LYS A 228 -14.85 -26.79 10.06
C LYS A 228 -15.00 -27.05 8.54
N GLY A 229 -15.32 -28.30 8.21
CA GLY A 229 -15.54 -28.79 6.84
C GLY A 229 -14.29 -29.35 6.15
N VAL A 230 -13.12 -29.28 6.78
CA VAL A 230 -11.89 -29.90 6.31
C VAL A 230 -11.82 -31.31 6.89
N GLY A 231 -12.10 -32.32 6.08
CA GLY A 231 -11.87 -33.72 6.46
C GLY A 231 -10.45 -34.16 6.13
N HIS A 232 -10.05 -35.34 6.61
CA HIS A 232 -8.69 -35.90 6.49
C HIS A 232 -8.08 -35.77 5.09
N ALA A 233 -8.78 -36.25 4.05
CA ALA A 233 -8.29 -36.17 2.67
C ALA A 233 -8.02 -34.73 2.17
N LYS A 234 -8.77 -33.73 2.67
CA LYS A 234 -8.52 -32.32 2.35
C LYS A 234 -7.37 -31.74 3.17
N ALA A 235 -7.24 -32.16 4.42
CA ALA A 235 -6.14 -31.77 5.28
C ALA A 235 -4.80 -32.27 4.71
N GLU A 236 -4.74 -33.51 4.24
CA GLU A 236 -3.56 -34.05 3.55
C GLU A 236 -3.24 -33.28 2.26
N ALA A 237 -4.25 -32.98 1.43
CA ALA A 237 -4.05 -32.20 0.20
C ALA A 237 -3.56 -30.77 0.48
N LEU A 238 -4.08 -30.13 1.53
CA LEU A 238 -3.62 -28.82 2.00
C LEU A 238 -2.18 -28.89 2.53
N TYR A 239 -1.87 -29.91 3.34
CA TYR A 239 -0.54 -30.10 3.88
C TYR A 239 0.47 -30.32 2.76
N ALA A 240 0.19 -31.21 1.82
CA ALA A 240 1.03 -31.47 0.65
C ALA A 240 1.25 -30.20 -0.18
N ALA A 241 0.19 -29.48 -0.56
CA ALA A 241 0.31 -28.26 -1.36
C ALA A 241 1.07 -27.11 -0.66
N LEU A 242 1.16 -27.13 0.67
CA LEU A 242 1.83 -26.10 1.47
C LEU A 242 3.26 -26.46 1.87
N HIS A 243 3.63 -27.75 1.78
CA HIS A 243 4.93 -28.30 2.17
C HIS A 243 5.70 -28.98 1.04
N ASP A 244 5.17 -28.99 -0.19
CA ASP A 244 5.93 -29.32 -1.41
C ASP A 244 6.92 -28.17 -1.73
N GLU A 245 7.98 -28.05 -0.93
CA GLU A 245 9.25 -27.35 -1.20
C GLU A 245 10.36 -27.84 -0.26
#